data_AF-A0A8S2YBB0-F1
#
_entry.id   AF-A0A8S2YBB0-F1
#
_cell.length_a   1.000
_cell.length_b   1.000
_cell.length_c   1.000
_cell.angle_alpha   90.00
_cell.angle_beta   90.00
_cell.angle_gamma   90.00
#
_symmetry.space_group_name_H-M   'P 1'
#
loop_
_entity.id
_entity.type
_entity.pdbx_description
1 polymer ?
#
loop_
_entity_poly.entity_id
_entity_poly.type
_entity_poly.pdbx_seq_one_letter_code
_entity_poly.pdbx_strand_id
1 'polypeptide(L)' 'MRGEEILSGAERIHDPQLLVHYVKHHQINVNQIKSYIDAFRY' A
#
# COMPACT_ATOMS: atom_id res chain seq x y z
N MET A 1 -21.12 14.65 2.42
CA MET A 1 -21.55 15.14 1.08
C MET A 1 -22.02 16.56 1.29
N ARG A 2 -21.17 17.54 0.96
CA ARG A 2 -21.37 19.02 1.05
C ARG A 2 -20.03 19.74 0.82
N GLY A 3 -19.24 19.31 -0.17
CA GLY A 3 -17.87 19.80 -0.39
C GLY A 3 -16.80 19.18 0.52
N GLU A 4 -17.21 18.33 1.46
CA GLU A 4 -16.31 17.50 2.27
C GLU A 4 -16.08 16.13 1.61
N GLU A 5 -14.85 15.62 1.72
CA GLU A 5 -14.46 14.28 1.29
C GLU A 5 -15.17 13.21 2.13
N ILE A 6 -15.41 12.05 1.52
CA ILE A 6 -16.35 11.03 2.06
C ILE A 6 -15.89 9.63 1.67
N LEU A 7 -15.31 9.49 0.50
CA LEU A 7 -14.75 8.25 0.02
C LEU A 7 -13.64 8.54 -0.99
N SER A 8 -12.49 7.91 -0.75
CA SER A 8 -11.40 7.82 -1.70
C SER A 8 -11.04 6.35 -1.93
N GLY A 9 -11.49 5.83 -3.07
CA GLY A 9 -11.18 4.48 -3.53
C GLY A 9 -9.93 4.46 -4.39
N ALA A 10 -9.22 3.34 -4.40
CA ALA A 10 -8.09 3.11 -5.29
C ALA A 10 -7.91 1.62 -5.57
N GLU A 11 -7.38 1.30 -6.74
CA GLU A 11 -6.83 -0.02 -7.02
C GLU A 11 -5.60 -0.27 -6.14
N ARG A 12 -5.43 -1.50 -5.69
CA ARG A 12 -4.33 -1.88 -4.79
C ARG A 12 -3.23 -2.59 -5.56
N ILE A 13 -2.00 -2.35 -5.16
CA ILE A 13 -0.83 -3.04 -5.69
C ILE A 13 -0.79 -4.43 -5.07
N HIS A 14 -1.04 -5.45 -5.89
CA HIS A 14 -0.97 -6.85 -5.51
C HIS A 14 0.39 -7.47 -5.81
N ASP A 15 1.21 -6.86 -6.67
CA ASP A 15 2.59 -7.32 -6.88
C ASP A 15 3.48 -6.91 -5.69
N PRO A 16 4.07 -7.86 -4.95
CA PRO A 16 4.82 -7.55 -3.74
C PRO A 16 6.13 -6.78 -4.02
N GLN A 17 6.74 -6.93 -5.19
CA GLN A 17 7.97 -6.21 -5.54
C GLN A 17 7.66 -4.74 -5.84
N LEU A 18 6.59 -4.49 -6.58
CA LEU A 18 6.10 -3.15 -6.87
C LEU A 18 5.62 -2.46 -5.58
N LEU A 19 4.93 -3.18 -4.69
CA LEU A 19 4.50 -2.65 -3.40
C LEU A 19 5.70 -2.21 -2.56
N VAL A 20 6.76 -3.02 -2.48
CA VAL A 20 8.01 -2.64 -1.78
C VAL A 20 8.66 -1.40 -2.38
N HIS A 21 8.64 -1.25 -3.71
CA HIS A 21 9.16 -0.04 -4.36
C HIS A 21 8.42 1.22 -3.89
N TYR A 22 7.08 1.20 -3.87
CA TYR A 22 6.28 2.33 -3.41
C TYR A 22 6.45 2.63 -1.91
N VAL A 23 6.52 1.60 -1.09
CA VAL A 23 6.76 1.72 0.36
C VAL A 23 8.09 2.44 0.62
N LYS A 24 9.16 2.06 -0.11
CA LYS A 24 10.46 2.73 -0.03
C LYS A 24 10.42 4.16 -0.54
N HIS A 25 9.73 4.40 -1.66
CA HIS A 25 9.55 5.74 -2.22
C HIS A 25 8.85 6.69 -1.21
N HIS A 26 7.90 6.17 -0.44
CA HIS A 26 7.18 6.91 0.60
C HIS A 26 7.93 6.93 1.95
N GLN A 27 9.18 6.46 1.99
CA GLN A 27 10.04 6.45 3.18
C GLN A 27 9.45 5.65 4.36
N ILE A 28 8.60 4.67 4.06
CA ILE A 28 8.02 3.77 5.06
C ILE A 28 8.98 2.61 5.30
N ASN A 29 9.17 2.23 6.57
CA ASN A 29 10.00 1.09 6.91
C ASN A 29 9.31 -0.23 6.52
N VAL A 30 9.85 -0.91 5.51
CA VAL A 30 9.36 -2.19 4.98
C VAL A 30 9.17 -3.24 6.09
N ASN A 31 10.02 -3.24 7.12
CA ASN A 31 9.95 -4.23 8.20
C ASN A 31 8.67 -4.08 9.05
N GLN A 32 8.09 -2.89 9.15
CA GLN A 32 6.87 -2.66 9.94
C GLN A 32 5.62 -3.26 9.28
N ILE A 33 5.64 -3.46 7.96
CA ILE A 33 4.51 -3.97 7.18
C ILE A 33 4.84 -5.28 6.46
N LYS A 34 5.91 -5.97 6.88
CA LYS A 34 6.41 -7.18 6.23
C LYS A 34 5.34 -8.27 6.12
N SER A 35 4.57 -8.50 7.18
CA SER A 35 3.48 -9.48 7.19
C SER A 35 2.39 -9.18 6.16
N TYR A 36 2.10 -7.90 5.92
CA TYR A 36 1.15 -7.47 4.89
C TYR A 36 1.72 -7.74 3.49
N ILE A 37 2.98 -7.36 3.23
CA ILE A 37 3.64 -7.60 1.94
C ILE A 37 3.72 -9.11 1.63
N ASP A 38 4.03 -9.92 2.64
CA ASP A 38 4.16 -11.36 2.48
C ASP A 38 2.82 -12.05 2.18
N ALA A 39 1.68 -11.43 2.50
CA ALA A 39 0.35 -11.94 2.17
C ALA A 39 0.02 -11.94 0.67
N PHE A 40 0.82 -11.25 -0.15
CA PHE A 40 0.63 -11.15 -1.60
C PHE A 40 1.59 -12.04 -2.42
N ARG A 41 2.34 -12.93 -1.76
CA ARG A 41 3.36 -13.78 -2.42
C ARG A 41 2.83 -15.12 -2.94
N TYR A 42 1.61 -15.51 -2.57
CA TYR A 42 0.97 -16.79 -2.91
C TYR A 42 -0.48 -16.55 -3.33
#